data_AF-A0A9E2S2H9-F1
#
_entry.id   AF-A0A9E2S2H9-F1
#
_cell.length_a   1.000
_cell.length_b   1.000
_cell.length_c   1.000
_cell.angle_alpha   90.00
_cell.angle_beta   90.00
_cell.angle_gamma   90.00
#
_symmetry.space_group_name_H-M   'P 1'
#
loop_
_entity.id
_entity.type
_entity.pdbx_description
1 polymer ?
#
loop_
_entity_poly.entity_id
_entity_poly.type
_entity_poly.pdbx_seq_one_letter_code
_entity_poly.pdbx_strand_id
1 'polypeptide(L)'
;MKDTDTQLLYRFGEAAREPWMVEITPDVAGWSYSSLRVISLKAGGEVAFATEDSEVVVLSLSGSCHIECESLHVELEGRPSPFEGVSDFLYAPPRTSLSMKSQEGGRFAVLGARADTGRSVRYQPKTATCFERRGSGSASRRVANYCTSKTFDAEKIIVVEVVTPGGNWSSYPPHKHDEDRPGESVLEEVYYFEIDGPTVGDPVGYQRVYGTPERPVELMTDVRTGDVVVIPHGWHGPTMAAP
;
A
#
# COMPACT_ATOMS: atom_id res chain seq x y z
N MET A 1 16.52 21.30 -7.88
CA MET A 1 16.68 19.95 -7.33
C MET A 1 16.82 20.11 -5.84
N LYS A 2 15.80 19.75 -5.04
CA LYS A 2 15.96 19.73 -3.59
C LYS A 2 16.77 18.48 -3.29
N ASP A 3 18.03 18.71 -2.93
CA ASP A 3 18.92 17.74 -2.33
C ASP A 3 18.44 17.58 -0.87
N THR A 4 17.42 16.77 -0.68
CA THR A 4 16.93 16.39 0.64
C THR A 4 17.21 14.92 0.80
N ASP A 5 17.94 14.58 1.86
CA ASP A 5 18.13 13.23 2.37
C ASP A 5 16.72 12.67 2.68
N THR A 6 16.05 12.11 1.67
CA THR A 6 14.69 11.62 1.81
C THR A 6 14.72 10.44 2.77
N GLN A 7 14.05 10.58 3.91
CA GLN A 7 13.85 9.47 4.83
C GLN A 7 13.12 8.35 4.10
N LEU A 8 13.81 7.22 3.91
CA LEU A 8 13.28 6.07 3.17
C LEU A 8 12.46 5.14 4.06
N LEU A 9 12.76 5.07 5.35
CA LEU A 9 12.09 4.22 6.33
C LEU A 9 11.37 5.08 7.35
N TYR A 10 10.08 4.81 7.54
CA TYR A 10 9.28 5.34 8.64
C TYR A 10 8.89 4.16 9.52
N ARG A 11 9.40 4.15 10.76
CA ARG A 11 8.97 3.16 11.75
C ARG A 11 7.52 3.42 12.14
N PHE A 12 6.84 2.37 12.59
CA PHE A 12 5.46 2.50 13.04
C PHE A 12 5.30 3.66 14.04
N GLY A 13 4.40 4.59 13.73
CA GLY A 13 4.11 5.79 14.52
C GLY A 13 4.92 7.04 14.15
N GLU A 14 6.05 6.94 13.43
CA GLU A 14 6.85 8.12 13.04
C GLU A 14 6.10 9.04 12.05
N ALA A 15 5.32 8.43 11.16
CA ALA A 15 4.48 9.13 10.20
C ALA A 15 3.04 9.36 10.70
N ALA A 16 2.76 9.22 12.00
CA ALA A 16 1.40 9.39 12.51
C ALA A 16 0.94 10.86 12.49
N ARG A 17 -0.29 11.08 12.04
CA ARG A 17 -0.98 12.38 12.00
C ARG A 17 -2.46 12.12 12.22
N GLU A 18 -2.99 12.51 13.38
CA GLU A 18 -4.39 12.21 13.71
C GLU A 18 -5.35 12.65 12.58
N PRO A 19 -6.34 11.81 12.21
CA PRO A 19 -6.72 10.53 12.82
C PRO A 19 -5.92 9.30 12.34
N TRP A 20 -4.92 9.50 11.48
CA TRP A 20 -4.17 8.44 10.82
C TRP A 20 -3.00 7.95 11.67
N MET A 21 -2.90 6.62 11.82
CA MET A 21 -1.75 5.99 12.48
C MET A 21 -0.49 6.03 11.60
N VAL A 22 -0.68 6.20 10.29
CA VAL A 22 0.35 6.43 9.27
C VAL A 22 -0.22 7.40 8.26
N GLU A 23 0.51 8.46 7.93
CA GLU A 23 0.21 9.38 6.83
C GLU A 23 1.49 9.72 6.06
N ILE A 24 1.64 9.11 4.89
CA ILE A 24 2.66 9.43 3.89
C ILE A 24 1.97 10.17 2.76
N THR A 25 2.31 11.44 2.59
CA THR A 25 1.90 12.27 1.45
C THR A 25 3.06 12.42 0.47
N PRO A 26 2.82 12.90 -0.76
CA PRO A 26 3.91 13.22 -1.69
C PRO A 26 4.93 14.19 -1.09
N ASP A 27 4.46 15.17 -0.30
CA ASP A 27 5.33 16.16 0.33
C ASP A 27 6.19 15.55 1.44
N VAL A 28 5.63 14.60 2.22
CA VAL A 28 6.39 13.84 3.25
C VAL A 28 7.44 12.95 2.60
N ALA A 29 7.09 12.25 1.51
CA ALA A 29 8.00 11.37 0.79
C ALA A 29 8.98 12.12 -0.13
N GLY A 30 8.78 13.42 -0.35
CA GLY A 30 9.63 14.24 -1.23
C GLY A 30 9.45 13.93 -2.72
N TRP A 31 8.27 13.48 -3.14
CA TRP A 31 7.97 13.08 -4.52
C TRP A 31 6.65 13.65 -5.04
N SER A 32 6.13 13.15 -6.16
CA SER A 32 5.03 13.81 -6.89
C SER A 32 3.65 13.19 -6.68
N TYR A 33 3.52 11.87 -6.58
CA TYR A 33 2.24 11.18 -6.78
C TYR A 33 1.79 10.32 -5.60
N SER A 34 2.61 9.34 -5.18
CA SER A 34 2.14 8.24 -4.34
C SER A 34 1.87 8.66 -2.89
N SER A 35 0.86 8.07 -2.25
CA SER A 35 0.51 8.35 -0.86
C SER A 35 -0.10 7.13 -0.18
N LEU A 36 0.00 7.11 1.14
CA LEU A 36 -0.55 6.06 1.99
C LEU A 36 -1.07 6.70 3.27
N ARG A 37 -2.32 6.42 3.61
CA ARG A 37 -2.83 6.63 4.96
C ARG A 37 -3.33 5.32 5.54
N VAL A 38 -3.12 5.11 6.83
CA VAL A 38 -3.70 3.97 7.55
C VAL A 38 -4.44 4.51 8.76
N ILE A 39 -5.62 3.97 9.03
CA ILE A 39 -6.43 4.31 10.20
C ILE A 39 -6.84 3.06 10.96
N SER A 40 -6.91 3.17 12.28
CA SER A 40 -7.57 2.19 13.14
C SER A 40 -8.84 2.82 13.71
N LEU A 41 -9.99 2.24 13.37
CA LEU A 41 -11.28 2.61 13.92
C LEU A 41 -11.62 1.67 15.07
N LYS A 42 -12.05 2.24 16.20
CA LYS A 42 -12.68 1.47 17.28
C LYS A 42 -14.07 1.03 16.85
N ALA A 43 -14.67 0.08 17.58
CA ALA A 43 -16.07 -0.28 17.39
C ALA A 43 -16.99 0.95 17.47
N GLY A 44 -17.85 1.11 16.47
CA GLY A 44 -18.71 2.28 16.26
C GLY A 44 -17.98 3.55 15.78
N GLY A 45 -16.67 3.48 15.57
CA GLY A 45 -15.83 4.60 15.14
C GLY A 45 -16.06 4.99 13.69
N GLU A 46 -15.81 6.26 13.40
CA GLU A 46 -16.05 6.87 12.10
C GLU A 46 -14.93 7.85 11.74
N VAL A 47 -14.64 7.98 10.45
CA VAL A 47 -13.77 9.01 9.89
C VAL A 47 -14.39 9.56 8.61
N ALA A 48 -14.24 10.86 8.37
CA ALA A 48 -14.58 11.48 7.10
C ALA A 48 -13.35 12.20 6.55
N PHE A 49 -13.13 12.12 5.24
CA PHE A 49 -12.02 12.77 4.55
C PHE A 49 -12.36 13.03 3.08
N ALA A 50 -11.60 13.93 2.45
CA ALA A 50 -11.65 14.12 1.01
C ALA A 50 -10.38 13.55 0.36
N THR A 51 -10.52 13.13 -0.90
CA THR A 51 -9.41 12.60 -1.70
C THR A 51 -8.49 13.68 -2.25
N GLU A 52 -8.88 14.95 -2.11
CA GLU A 52 -8.13 16.13 -2.57
C GLU A 52 -7.76 16.01 -4.06
N ASP A 53 -6.47 16.04 -4.40
CA ASP A 53 -5.95 15.89 -5.76
C ASP A 53 -5.58 14.44 -6.12
N SER A 54 -5.89 13.47 -5.26
CA SER A 54 -5.54 12.05 -5.46
C SER A 54 -6.74 11.21 -5.82
N GLU A 55 -6.58 10.27 -6.74
CA GLU A 55 -7.46 9.10 -6.75
C GLU A 55 -7.04 8.17 -5.62
N VAL A 56 -7.99 7.46 -5.01
CA VAL A 56 -7.71 6.59 -3.86
C VAL A 56 -8.35 5.22 -3.99
N VAL A 57 -7.72 4.26 -3.32
CA VAL A 57 -8.26 2.93 -3.03
C VAL A 57 -8.37 2.78 -1.51
N VAL A 58 -9.58 2.55 -1.02
CA VAL A 58 -9.85 2.15 0.36
C VAL A 58 -9.84 0.62 0.44
N LEU A 59 -8.93 0.07 1.23
CA LEU A 59 -8.72 -1.36 1.38
C LEU A 59 -8.78 -1.76 2.85
N SER A 60 -9.55 -2.80 3.18
CA SER A 60 -9.56 -3.37 4.54
C SER A 60 -8.28 -4.17 4.79
N LEU A 61 -7.54 -3.78 5.84
CA LEU A 61 -6.46 -4.59 6.41
C LEU A 61 -7.02 -5.57 7.44
N SER A 62 -7.95 -5.09 8.28
CA SER A 62 -8.76 -5.95 9.15
C SER A 62 -10.13 -5.32 9.45
N GLY A 63 -11.15 -6.17 9.64
CA GLY A 63 -12.52 -5.73 9.94
C GLY A 63 -13.27 -5.15 8.72
N SER A 64 -14.57 -4.95 8.88
CA SER A 64 -15.45 -4.41 7.83
C SER A 64 -15.82 -2.95 8.13
N CYS A 65 -16.20 -2.21 7.08
CA CYS A 65 -16.73 -0.86 7.25
C CYS A 65 -17.78 -0.52 6.21
N HIS A 66 -18.72 0.30 6.63
CA HIS A 66 -19.63 1.01 5.76
C HIS A 66 -18.93 2.25 5.20
N ILE A 67 -19.04 2.48 3.89
CA ILE A 67 -18.52 3.67 3.23
C ILE A 67 -19.65 4.40 2.52
N GLU A 68 -19.75 5.70 2.80
CA GLU A 68 -20.57 6.62 2.02
C GLU A 68 -19.63 7.47 1.15
N CYS A 69 -19.90 7.49 -0.15
CA CYS A 69 -19.09 8.17 -1.15
C CYS A 69 -20.02 8.68 -2.26
N GLU A 70 -20.24 9.99 -2.31
CA GLU A 70 -21.23 10.61 -3.20
C GLU A 70 -22.64 10.00 -3.00
N SER A 71 -23.22 9.37 -4.03
CA SER A 71 -24.49 8.64 -3.94
C SER A 71 -24.32 7.14 -3.67
N LEU A 72 -23.09 6.65 -3.56
CA LEU A 72 -22.78 5.26 -3.34
C LEU A 72 -22.65 4.99 -1.84
N HIS A 73 -23.41 4.01 -1.35
CA HIS A 73 -23.33 3.50 0.02
C HIS A 73 -23.02 2.00 -0.08
N VAL A 74 -21.86 1.59 0.43
CA VAL A 74 -21.40 0.20 0.31
C VAL A 74 -20.86 -0.31 1.63
N GLU A 75 -21.06 -1.60 1.88
CA GLU A 75 -20.34 -2.33 2.92
C GLU A 75 -19.09 -2.93 2.27
N LEU A 76 -17.90 -2.54 2.73
CA LEU A 76 -16.69 -3.28 2.41
C LEU A 76 -16.64 -4.52 3.29
N GLU A 77 -16.88 -5.70 2.70
CA GLU A 77 -16.61 -6.96 3.36
C GLU A 77 -15.10 -7.11 3.51
N GLY A 78 -14.63 -6.93 4.73
CA GLY A 78 -13.22 -6.98 5.05
C GLY A 78 -12.70 -8.40 5.21
N ARG A 79 -11.69 -8.52 6.07
CA ARG A 79 -11.02 -9.77 6.43
C ARG A 79 -10.54 -9.69 7.89
N PRO A 80 -10.27 -10.82 8.57
CA PRO A 80 -9.70 -10.76 9.91
C PRO A 80 -8.26 -10.23 9.91
N SER A 81 -7.50 -10.56 8.86
CA SER A 81 -6.09 -10.22 8.70
C SER A 81 -5.67 -10.27 7.21
N PRO A 82 -4.65 -9.52 6.76
CA PRO A 82 -4.15 -9.59 5.38
C PRO A 82 -3.63 -10.99 5.00
N PHE A 83 -3.23 -11.79 5.98
CA PHE A 83 -2.75 -13.16 5.78
C PHE A 83 -3.88 -14.18 5.52
N GLU A 84 -5.13 -13.81 5.82
CA GLU A 84 -6.28 -14.71 5.74
C GLU A 84 -7.06 -14.60 4.42
N GLY A 85 -6.65 -13.74 3.49
CA GLY A 85 -7.27 -13.62 2.17
C GLY A 85 -7.31 -12.19 1.65
N VAL A 86 -8.01 -12.01 0.54
CA VAL A 86 -8.30 -10.69 -0.04
C VAL A 86 -9.57 -10.11 0.56
N SER A 87 -9.64 -8.79 0.68
CA SER A 87 -10.82 -8.01 1.05
C SER A 87 -11.47 -7.34 -0.15
N ASP A 88 -12.70 -6.86 0.03
CA ASP A 88 -13.29 -5.87 -0.87
C ASP A 88 -12.48 -4.57 -0.84
N PHE A 89 -12.64 -3.75 -1.89
CA PHE A 89 -12.09 -2.40 -1.90
C PHE A 89 -13.01 -1.41 -2.61
N LEU A 90 -12.85 -0.14 -2.28
CA LEU A 90 -13.50 0.98 -2.96
C LEU A 90 -12.45 1.84 -3.66
N TYR A 91 -12.66 2.15 -4.93
CA TYR A 91 -11.94 3.19 -5.63
C TYR A 91 -12.76 4.48 -5.68
N ALA A 92 -12.12 5.63 -5.46
CA ALA A 92 -12.72 6.95 -5.63
C ALA A 92 -11.76 7.92 -6.36
N PRO A 93 -12.26 8.80 -7.25
CA PRO A 93 -11.43 9.77 -7.96
C PRO A 93 -10.95 10.92 -7.06
N PRO A 94 -10.12 11.84 -7.59
CA PRO A 94 -9.83 13.12 -6.96
C PRO A 94 -11.10 13.91 -6.65
N ARG A 95 -11.04 14.73 -5.59
CA ARG A 95 -12.06 15.69 -5.15
C ARG A 95 -13.38 15.03 -4.77
N THR A 96 -13.30 13.82 -4.23
CA THR A 96 -14.42 13.06 -3.70
C THR A 96 -14.38 13.06 -2.17
N SER A 97 -15.53 13.25 -1.54
CA SER A 97 -15.69 13.14 -0.08
C SER A 97 -16.16 11.74 0.30
N LEU A 98 -15.53 11.15 1.31
CA LEU A 98 -15.87 9.84 1.84
C LEU A 98 -16.10 9.92 3.36
N SER A 99 -17.06 9.14 3.86
CA SER A 99 -17.16 8.77 5.26
C SER A 99 -17.02 7.26 5.39
N MET A 100 -16.30 6.81 6.42
CA MET A 100 -16.11 5.39 6.72
C MET A 100 -16.51 5.14 8.17
N LYS A 101 -17.36 4.14 8.40
CA LYS A 101 -17.80 3.76 9.74
C LYS A 101 -17.65 2.25 9.93
N SER A 102 -17.06 1.83 11.04
CA SER A 102 -16.93 0.41 11.36
C SER A 102 -17.73 0.07 12.60
N GLN A 103 -18.63 -0.92 12.50
CA GLN A 103 -19.45 -1.35 13.63
C GLN A 103 -18.62 -2.07 14.69
N GLU A 104 -17.76 -3.00 14.28
CA GLU A 104 -16.92 -3.80 15.18
C GLU A 104 -15.50 -3.24 15.35
N GLY A 105 -15.15 -2.20 14.58
CA GLY A 105 -13.80 -1.67 14.49
C GLY A 105 -12.96 -2.40 13.46
N GLY A 106 -11.79 -1.85 13.16
CA GLY A 106 -10.92 -2.39 12.13
C GLY A 106 -9.73 -1.51 11.81
N ARG A 107 -8.92 -1.96 10.84
CA ARG A 107 -7.83 -1.18 10.26
C ARG A 107 -8.02 -1.10 8.75
N PHE A 108 -7.89 0.11 8.22
CA PHE A 108 -8.16 0.39 6.82
C PHE A 108 -7.03 1.23 6.24
N ALA A 109 -6.59 0.88 5.04
CA ALA A 109 -5.63 1.64 4.27
C ALA A 109 -6.37 2.49 3.22
N VAL A 110 -5.97 3.76 3.10
CA VAL A 110 -6.34 4.66 2.01
C VAL A 110 -5.07 4.89 1.20
N LEU A 111 -4.99 4.21 0.07
CA LEU A 111 -3.86 4.25 -0.86
C LEU A 111 -4.17 5.29 -1.92
N GLY A 112 -3.24 6.18 -2.25
CA GLY A 112 -3.53 7.27 -3.18
C GLY A 112 -2.43 7.54 -4.18
N ALA A 113 -2.81 8.11 -5.32
CA ALA A 113 -1.90 8.72 -6.29
C ALA A 113 -2.52 10.01 -6.81
N ARG A 114 -1.76 11.11 -6.86
CA ARG A 114 -2.22 12.36 -7.49
C ARG A 114 -2.68 12.09 -8.93
N ALA A 115 -3.88 12.54 -9.27
CA ALA A 115 -4.49 12.34 -10.58
C ALA A 115 -5.27 13.59 -11.01
N ASP A 116 -5.39 13.82 -12.31
CA ASP A 116 -6.04 15.02 -12.82
C ASP A 116 -7.57 14.88 -12.74
N THR A 117 -8.08 13.73 -13.17
CA THR A 117 -9.53 13.46 -13.32
C THR A 117 -10.01 12.19 -12.63
N GLY A 118 -9.23 11.11 -12.66
CA GLY A 118 -9.61 9.80 -12.17
C GLY A 118 -10.67 9.09 -13.04
N ARG A 119 -11.32 8.09 -12.43
CA ARG A 119 -12.46 7.33 -12.98
C ARG A 119 -13.65 7.44 -12.04
N SER A 120 -14.82 6.96 -12.46
CA SER A 120 -15.99 6.93 -11.57
C SER A 120 -15.73 6.08 -10.32
N VAL A 121 -16.33 6.48 -9.20
CA VAL A 121 -16.34 5.70 -7.95
C VAL A 121 -16.79 4.28 -8.24
N ARG A 122 -16.06 3.28 -7.71
CA ARG A 122 -16.38 1.86 -7.92
C ARG A 122 -16.06 1.04 -6.68
N TYR A 123 -17.06 0.31 -6.21
CA TYR A 123 -16.87 -0.81 -5.30
C TYR A 123 -16.42 -2.05 -6.09
N GLN A 124 -15.48 -2.80 -5.53
CA GLN A 124 -15.01 -4.05 -6.08
C GLN A 124 -15.07 -5.15 -5.03
N PRO A 125 -15.87 -6.21 -5.26
CA PRO A 125 -15.90 -7.35 -4.35
C PRO A 125 -14.58 -8.11 -4.43
N LYS A 126 -14.20 -8.77 -3.34
CA LYS A 126 -13.00 -9.62 -3.26
C LYS A 126 -12.96 -10.70 -4.34
N THR A 127 -14.11 -11.16 -4.82
CA THR A 127 -14.24 -12.14 -5.92
C THR A 127 -13.79 -11.62 -7.28
N ALA A 128 -13.73 -10.29 -7.46
CA ALA A 128 -13.18 -9.64 -8.66
C ALA A 128 -11.66 -9.42 -8.56
N THR A 129 -11.06 -9.62 -7.39
CA THR A 129 -9.62 -9.44 -7.21
C THR A 129 -8.85 -10.61 -7.82
N CYS A 130 -7.97 -10.31 -8.77
CA CYS A 130 -7.13 -11.33 -9.39
C CYS A 130 -6.03 -11.77 -8.42
N PHE A 131 -6.04 -13.06 -8.09
CA PHE A 131 -5.09 -13.70 -7.18
C PHE A 131 -4.16 -14.63 -7.96
N GLU A 132 -2.85 -14.47 -7.77
CA GLU A 132 -1.83 -15.24 -8.49
C GLU A 132 -0.77 -15.81 -7.54
N ARG A 133 -0.29 -17.02 -7.85
CA ARG A 133 0.97 -17.53 -7.30
C ARG A 133 2.08 -17.16 -8.27
N ARG A 134 3.13 -16.51 -7.76
CA ARG A 134 4.28 -16.08 -8.57
C ARG A 134 5.58 -16.66 -8.01
N GLY A 135 6.51 -16.99 -8.91
CA GLY A 135 7.80 -17.58 -8.56
C GLY A 135 7.74 -19.06 -8.15
N SER A 136 8.89 -19.60 -7.73
CA SER A 136 9.06 -21.00 -7.31
C SER A 136 10.11 -21.10 -6.20
N GLY A 137 10.10 -22.22 -5.45
CA GLY A 137 11.04 -22.43 -4.34
C GLY A 137 10.98 -21.31 -3.29
N SER A 138 12.15 -20.83 -2.86
CA SER A 138 12.29 -19.71 -1.94
C SER A 138 11.85 -18.36 -2.52
N ALA A 139 11.52 -18.29 -3.81
CA ALA A 139 10.93 -17.09 -4.43
C ALA A 139 9.41 -17.23 -4.65
N SER A 140 8.75 -18.23 -4.08
CA SER A 140 7.29 -18.41 -4.18
C SER A 140 6.55 -17.39 -3.32
N ARG A 141 5.58 -16.67 -3.89
CA ARG A 141 4.73 -15.70 -3.18
C ARG A 141 3.30 -15.70 -3.72
N ARG A 142 2.37 -15.16 -2.92
CA ARG A 142 1.00 -14.86 -3.33
C ARG A 142 0.90 -13.38 -3.67
N VAL A 143 0.20 -13.05 -4.75
CA VAL A 143 0.02 -11.68 -5.23
C VAL A 143 -1.47 -11.43 -5.46
N ALA A 144 -2.02 -10.41 -4.81
CA ALA A 144 -3.36 -9.89 -5.06
C ALA A 144 -3.27 -8.57 -5.84
N ASN A 145 -3.80 -8.57 -7.06
CA ASN A 145 -3.71 -7.45 -8.00
C ASN A 145 -4.99 -6.58 -7.93
N TYR A 146 -5.12 -5.76 -6.88
CA TYR A 146 -6.30 -4.92 -6.65
C TYR A 146 -6.52 -3.89 -7.75
N CYS A 147 -5.49 -3.07 -8.03
CA CYS A 147 -5.53 -2.08 -9.09
C CYS A 147 -4.24 -2.16 -9.89
N THR A 148 -4.26 -2.88 -11.01
CA THR A 148 -3.15 -2.87 -11.96
C THR A 148 -3.68 -2.49 -13.33
N SER A 149 -2.81 -2.07 -14.24
CA SER A 149 -3.20 -1.76 -15.63
C SER A 149 -3.89 -2.92 -16.37
N LYS A 150 -3.80 -4.15 -15.85
CA LYS A 150 -4.47 -5.34 -16.38
C LYS A 150 -5.77 -5.72 -15.67
N THR A 151 -5.94 -5.29 -14.41
CA THR A 151 -7.06 -5.73 -13.56
C THR A 151 -8.06 -4.62 -13.25
N PHE A 152 -7.66 -3.36 -13.39
CA PHE A 152 -8.50 -2.22 -13.05
C PHE A 152 -8.08 -0.98 -13.83
N ASP A 153 -9.03 -0.34 -14.52
CA ASP A 153 -8.79 0.96 -15.20
C ASP A 153 -8.81 2.08 -14.17
N ALA A 154 -7.65 2.52 -13.67
CA ALA A 154 -7.48 3.75 -12.91
C ALA A 154 -6.60 4.74 -13.70
N GLU A 155 -6.46 5.99 -13.26
CA GLU A 155 -5.67 6.97 -14.02
C GLU A 155 -4.15 6.74 -13.86
N LYS A 156 -3.68 6.58 -12.62
CA LYS A 156 -2.27 6.45 -12.23
C LYS A 156 -2.03 5.41 -11.14
N ILE A 157 -2.95 5.23 -10.19
CA ILE A 157 -2.74 4.39 -9.01
C ILE A 157 -2.57 2.92 -9.39
N ILE A 158 -1.53 2.30 -8.81
CA ILE A 158 -1.30 0.87 -8.87
C ILE A 158 -1.27 0.34 -7.43
N VAL A 159 -2.10 -0.67 -7.16
CA VAL A 159 -2.20 -1.32 -5.85
C VAL A 159 -2.03 -2.82 -6.01
N VAL A 160 -1.00 -3.35 -5.36
CA VAL A 160 -0.70 -4.77 -5.29
C VAL A 160 -0.39 -5.13 -3.84
N GLU A 161 -0.93 -6.26 -3.37
CA GLU A 161 -0.56 -6.85 -2.10
C GLU A 161 0.22 -8.14 -2.34
N VAL A 162 1.33 -8.32 -1.62
CA VAL A 162 2.20 -9.50 -1.76
C VAL A 162 2.36 -10.18 -0.41
N VAL A 163 1.88 -11.42 -0.30
CA VAL A 163 2.14 -12.28 0.88
C VAL A 163 3.33 -13.18 0.58
N THR A 164 4.41 -12.95 1.32
CA THR A 164 5.67 -13.69 1.21
C THR A 164 5.76 -14.69 2.36
N PRO A 165 5.74 -16.02 2.09
CA PRO A 165 5.87 -17.02 3.14
C PRO A 165 7.19 -16.91 3.93
N GLY A 166 7.21 -17.36 5.17
CA GLY A 166 8.43 -17.38 5.99
C GLY A 166 9.59 -18.09 5.29
N GLY A 167 10.76 -17.46 5.32
CA GLY A 167 11.97 -17.93 4.63
C GLY A 167 12.01 -17.65 3.12
N ASN A 168 10.96 -17.04 2.54
CA ASN A 168 10.91 -16.70 1.13
C ASN A 168 11.29 -15.23 0.85
N TRP A 169 11.63 -14.99 -0.41
CA TRP A 169 11.95 -13.67 -0.95
C TRP A 169 10.88 -13.26 -1.96
N SER A 170 10.44 -12.01 -1.86
CA SER A 170 9.64 -11.30 -2.86
C SER A 170 10.39 -10.08 -3.37
N SER A 171 9.78 -9.39 -4.33
CA SER A 171 10.48 -8.40 -5.18
C SER A 171 11.82 -8.94 -5.70
N TYR A 172 11.83 -10.26 -6.00
CA TYR A 172 12.99 -11.02 -6.46
C TYR A 172 12.68 -11.76 -7.78
N PRO A 173 13.60 -11.71 -8.78
CA PRO A 173 14.81 -10.89 -8.82
C PRO A 173 14.53 -9.39 -8.61
N PRO A 174 15.47 -8.60 -8.04
CA PRO A 174 15.27 -7.18 -7.85
C PRO A 174 14.85 -6.52 -9.16
N HIS A 175 13.99 -5.52 -9.08
CA HIS A 175 13.56 -4.73 -10.23
C HIS A 175 13.53 -3.25 -9.88
N LYS A 176 13.44 -2.41 -10.91
CA LYS A 176 13.28 -0.96 -10.79
C LYS A 176 12.27 -0.47 -11.83
N HIS A 177 11.71 0.69 -11.57
CA HIS A 177 10.79 1.39 -12.45
C HIS A 177 11.01 2.90 -12.25
N ASP A 178 12.19 3.38 -12.65
CA ASP A 178 12.64 4.76 -12.35
C ASP A 178 13.11 5.56 -13.59
N GLU A 179 12.91 4.99 -14.78
CA GLU A 179 13.18 5.59 -16.08
C GLU A 179 11.95 5.52 -17.01
N ASP A 180 11.69 6.60 -17.76
CA ASP A 180 10.69 6.62 -18.82
C ASP A 180 11.33 6.18 -20.16
N ARG A 181 11.13 4.91 -20.52
CA ARG A 181 11.67 4.28 -21.73
C ARG A 181 10.86 3.05 -22.12
N PRO A 182 10.94 2.54 -23.36
CA PRO A 182 10.21 1.34 -23.75
C PRO A 182 10.46 0.15 -22.81
N GLY A 183 9.40 -0.33 -22.16
CA GLY A 183 9.44 -1.46 -21.21
C GLY A 183 9.63 -1.07 -19.74
N GLU A 184 9.78 0.22 -19.44
CA GLU A 184 9.90 0.76 -18.07
C GLU A 184 9.05 2.04 -17.95
N SER A 185 8.68 2.41 -16.73
CA SER A 185 7.98 3.66 -16.46
C SER A 185 8.49 4.20 -15.13
N VAL A 186 8.41 5.51 -14.91
CA VAL A 186 8.75 6.11 -13.62
C VAL A 186 7.58 5.90 -12.66
N LEU A 187 7.75 5.05 -11.66
CA LEU A 187 6.74 4.76 -10.63
C LEU A 187 7.35 4.98 -9.24
N GLU A 188 6.66 5.77 -8.43
CA GLU A 188 6.96 5.90 -7.00
C GLU A 188 6.28 4.77 -6.25
N GLU A 189 6.98 4.07 -5.36
CA GLU A 189 6.42 2.92 -4.66
C GLU A 189 6.50 3.09 -3.13
N VAL A 190 5.39 2.75 -2.45
CA VAL A 190 5.27 2.71 -1.00
C VAL A 190 5.06 1.27 -0.57
N TYR A 191 5.93 0.74 0.28
CA TYR A 191 5.71 -0.52 0.97
C TYR A 191 5.19 -0.25 2.37
N TYR A 192 4.00 -0.76 2.69
CA TYR A 192 3.50 -0.88 4.06
C TYR A 192 3.62 -2.33 4.50
N PHE A 193 4.28 -2.57 5.63
CA PHE A 193 4.56 -3.93 6.09
C PHE A 193 3.56 -4.38 7.16
N GLU A 194 3.04 -5.58 6.98
CA GLU A 194 2.42 -6.38 8.04
C GLU A 194 3.24 -7.66 8.14
N ILE A 195 3.52 -8.11 9.37
CA ILE A 195 4.28 -9.33 9.63
C ILE A 195 3.42 -10.25 10.50
N ASP A 196 3.16 -11.46 10.00
CA ASP A 196 2.62 -12.57 10.78
C ASP A 196 3.78 -13.43 11.25
N GLY A 197 3.79 -13.76 12.54
CA GLY A 197 4.91 -14.46 13.16
C GLY A 197 4.56 -15.03 14.52
N PRO A 198 5.52 -15.74 15.16
CA PRO A 198 5.27 -16.43 16.41
C PRO A 198 4.81 -15.47 17.51
N THR A 199 3.96 -15.96 18.40
CA THR A 199 3.46 -15.20 19.58
C THR A 199 4.55 -14.88 20.60
N VAL A 200 5.72 -15.51 20.47
CA VAL A 200 6.92 -15.29 21.28
C VAL A 200 8.06 -14.89 20.34
N GLY A 201 8.62 -13.69 20.54
CA GLY A 201 9.69 -13.14 19.71
C GLY A 201 9.34 -11.77 19.14
N ASP A 202 10.19 -11.26 18.25
CA ASP A 202 10.00 -10.02 17.49
C ASP A 202 9.84 -10.37 16.01
N PRO A 203 8.59 -10.54 15.49
CA PRO A 203 8.35 -10.85 14.09
C PRO A 203 8.91 -9.75 13.19
N VAL A 204 9.75 -10.15 12.22
CA VAL A 204 10.52 -9.21 11.41
C VAL A 204 10.66 -9.66 9.96
N GLY A 205 10.66 -8.71 9.04
CA GLY A 205 11.10 -8.88 7.65
C GLY A 205 12.33 -8.03 7.36
N TYR A 206 12.88 -8.13 6.15
CA TYR A 206 13.99 -7.28 5.71
C TYR A 206 13.72 -6.71 4.32
N GLN A 207 14.12 -5.46 4.11
CA GLN A 207 13.98 -4.76 2.84
C GLN A 207 15.35 -4.26 2.35
N ARG A 208 15.60 -4.42 1.04
CA ARG A 208 16.72 -3.78 0.35
C ARG A 208 16.23 -2.79 -0.70
N VAL A 209 16.82 -1.59 -0.72
CA VAL A 209 16.68 -0.60 -1.79
C VAL A 209 18.07 -0.09 -2.15
N TYR A 210 18.41 -0.02 -3.43
CA TYR A 210 19.71 0.49 -3.88
C TYR A 210 19.65 1.13 -5.26
N GLY A 211 20.37 2.25 -5.42
CA GLY A 211 20.37 3.06 -6.64
C GLY A 211 21.46 2.70 -7.63
N THR A 212 21.74 3.65 -8.53
CA THR A 212 22.92 3.64 -9.40
C THR A 212 23.95 4.65 -8.88
N PRO A 213 25.21 4.64 -9.37
CA PRO A 213 26.18 5.66 -9.01
C PRO A 213 25.72 7.11 -9.31
N GLU A 214 24.91 7.30 -10.35
CA GLU A 214 24.40 8.61 -10.78
C GLU A 214 23.17 9.07 -9.99
N ARG A 215 22.40 8.13 -9.44
CA ARG A 215 21.24 8.37 -8.58
C ARG A 215 21.32 7.47 -7.35
N PRO A 216 22.20 7.80 -6.39
CA PRO A 216 22.45 6.96 -5.23
C PRO A 216 21.24 6.97 -4.30
N VAL A 217 20.85 5.77 -3.89
CA VAL A 217 19.93 5.50 -2.79
C VAL A 217 20.39 4.20 -2.16
N GLU A 218 20.29 4.04 -0.85
CA GLU A 218 20.73 2.83 -0.15
C GLU A 218 19.92 2.64 1.13
N LEU A 219 19.31 1.47 1.27
CA LEU A 219 18.62 1.03 2.47
C LEU A 219 18.75 -0.49 2.57
N MET A 220 19.29 -0.97 3.68
CA MET A 220 19.13 -2.35 4.12
C MET A 220 18.68 -2.33 5.58
N THR A 221 17.42 -2.70 5.81
CA THR A 221 16.81 -2.59 7.14
C THR A 221 15.92 -3.77 7.43
N ASP A 222 15.77 -4.05 8.72
CA ASP A 222 14.66 -4.82 9.24
C ASP A 222 13.36 -4.00 9.21
N VAL A 223 12.20 -4.65 9.06
CA VAL A 223 10.86 -4.05 9.03
C VAL A 223 9.89 -4.83 9.91
N ARG A 224 8.99 -4.10 10.58
CA ARG A 224 7.93 -4.65 11.45
C ARG A 224 6.55 -4.23 10.96
N THR A 225 5.51 -4.83 11.55
CA THR A 225 4.13 -4.41 11.31
C THR A 225 3.95 -2.91 11.56
N GLY A 226 3.42 -2.21 10.55
CA GLY A 226 3.19 -0.76 10.59
C GLY A 226 4.35 0.08 10.07
N ASP A 227 5.53 -0.51 9.81
CA ASP A 227 6.63 0.20 9.16
C ASP A 227 6.30 0.49 7.70
N VAL A 228 6.82 1.61 7.19
CA VAL A 228 6.69 2.02 5.80
C VAL A 228 8.06 2.26 5.18
N VAL A 229 8.27 1.75 3.97
CA VAL A 229 9.42 2.11 3.13
C VAL A 229 8.94 2.86 1.90
N VAL A 230 9.48 4.05 1.66
CA VAL A 230 9.24 4.85 0.45
C VAL A 230 10.41 4.67 -0.52
N ILE A 231 10.09 4.40 -1.79
CA ILE A 231 11.07 4.08 -2.84
C ILE A 231 10.92 5.11 -3.96
N PRO A 232 11.75 6.16 -3.98
CA PRO A 232 11.67 7.20 -5.00
C PRO A 232 12.28 6.78 -6.34
N HIS A 233 13.24 5.84 -6.33
CA HIS A 233 13.93 5.28 -7.48
C HIS A 233 14.83 4.11 -7.05
N GLY A 234 15.54 3.51 -7.99
CA GLY A 234 16.48 2.43 -7.75
C GLY A 234 15.82 1.05 -7.74
N TRP A 235 16.67 0.05 -7.57
CA TRP A 235 16.28 -1.34 -7.39
C TRP A 235 15.66 -1.53 -6.02
N HIS A 236 14.51 -2.20 -5.96
CA HIS A 236 13.81 -2.51 -4.73
C HIS A 236 13.49 -3.99 -4.67
N GLY A 237 14.09 -4.63 -3.66
CA GLY A 237 14.18 -6.08 -3.57
C GLY A 237 15.63 -6.55 -3.40
N PRO A 238 15.85 -7.68 -2.70
CA PRO A 238 14.81 -8.57 -2.19
C PRO A 238 14.11 -8.01 -0.95
N THR A 239 12.81 -8.28 -0.87
CA THR A 239 12.04 -8.22 0.37
C THR A 239 12.03 -9.63 0.95
N MET A 240 12.50 -9.82 2.18
CA MET A 240 12.77 -11.14 2.74
C MET A 240 11.94 -11.35 4.00
N ALA A 241 11.12 -12.40 4.01
CA ALA A 241 10.40 -12.82 5.20
C ALA A 241 11.32 -13.68 6.08
N ALA A 242 11.42 -13.36 7.38
CA ALA A 242 12.11 -14.25 8.31
C ALA A 242 11.40 -15.62 8.37
N PRO A 243 12.13 -16.72 8.65
CA PRO A 243 11.55 -18.06 8.78
C PRO A 243 10.53 -18.20 9.91
#